data_AF-A0A352CSL9-F1
#
_entry.id   AF-A0A352CSL9-F1
#
_cell.length_a   1.000
_cell.length_b   1.000
_cell.length_c   1.000
_cell.angle_alpha   90.00
_cell.angle_beta   90.00
_cell.angle_gamma   90.00
#
_symmetry.space_group_name_H-M   'P 1'
#
loop_
_entity.id
_entity.type
_entity.pdbx_description
1 polymer ?
#
loop_
_entity_poly.entity_id
_entity_poly.type
_entity_poly.pdbx_seq_one_letter_code
_entity_poly.pdbx_strand_id
1 'polypeptide(L)'
;MGNYRNFTLTTYFVAQAVARITREELEKQLAFMERYMRIDKVYLEPWRGLLASHEQVEMCREVFHAHGIQVAGGLTTVISTPEGDEPKQRLFDTFCYNDPKMRSRLKEVSAFIGEHFDEFIIDDFFFTNCTCADCTREKILYNQKNGIQDGSWQRYRLDLLKHVSEEDIIGPARKANPACRITIKYPNWAESYQETGYNPAEQRKMF
;
A
#
# COMPACT_ATOMS: atom_id res chain seq x y z
N MET A 1 -14.92 -4.81 20.98
CA MET A 1 -16.19 -5.48 20.58
C MET A 1 -16.91 -4.50 19.66
N GLY A 2 -17.28 -4.93 18.46
CA GLY A 2 -17.89 -4.05 17.44
C GLY A 2 -19.37 -3.74 17.70
N ASN A 3 -19.89 -2.79 16.94
CA ASN A 3 -21.28 -2.33 16.92
C ASN A 3 -22.27 -3.39 16.42
N TYR A 4 -21.79 -4.45 15.75
CA TYR A 4 -22.61 -5.56 15.28
C TYR A 4 -22.17 -6.90 15.89
N ARG A 5 -23.13 -7.81 16.04
CA ARG A 5 -22.92 -9.11 16.68
C ARG A 5 -21.99 -10.05 15.89
N ASN A 6 -22.14 -10.06 14.57
CA ASN A 6 -21.57 -11.11 13.70
C ASN A 6 -20.49 -10.59 12.73
N PHE A 7 -20.32 -9.29 12.61
CA PHE A 7 -19.34 -8.68 11.72
C PHE A 7 -18.83 -7.36 12.27
N THR A 8 -17.72 -6.89 11.72
CA THR A 8 -17.17 -5.56 11.95
C THR A 8 -17.39 -4.76 10.67
N LEU A 9 -18.02 -3.60 10.77
CA LEU A 9 -18.20 -2.73 9.62
C LEU A 9 -16.96 -1.86 9.44
N THR A 10 -16.19 -2.17 8.40
CA THR A 10 -14.95 -1.46 8.08
C THR A 10 -15.12 -0.64 6.80
N THR A 11 -14.60 0.57 6.79
CA THR A 11 -14.54 1.42 5.59
C THR A 11 -13.09 1.78 5.23
N TYR A 12 -12.89 2.31 4.03
CA TYR A 12 -11.58 2.74 3.53
C TYR A 12 -11.65 4.23 3.17
N PHE A 13 -10.73 5.02 3.70
CA PHE A 13 -10.71 6.47 3.53
C PHE A 13 -9.43 6.92 2.81
N VAL A 14 -9.60 7.32 1.55
CA VAL A 14 -8.51 7.48 0.57
C VAL A 14 -7.68 8.75 0.78
N ALA A 15 -6.41 8.71 0.37
CA ALA A 15 -5.44 9.77 0.66
C ALA A 15 -5.83 11.16 0.14
N GLN A 16 -6.54 11.24 -0.99
CA GLN A 16 -7.02 12.54 -1.51
C GLN A 16 -7.98 13.23 -0.53
N ALA A 17 -8.78 12.46 0.20
CA ALA A 17 -9.66 12.97 1.23
C ALA A 17 -8.89 13.26 2.51
N VAL A 18 -8.05 12.33 2.99
CA VAL A 18 -7.21 12.52 4.20
C VAL A 18 -6.36 13.79 4.09
N ALA A 19 -5.77 14.06 2.94
CA ALA A 19 -4.88 15.20 2.75
C ALA A 19 -5.58 16.58 2.76
N ARG A 20 -6.92 16.63 2.68
CA ARG A 20 -7.66 17.87 2.40
C ARG A 20 -8.88 18.13 3.28
N ILE A 21 -9.50 17.07 3.81
CA ILE A 21 -10.74 17.20 4.57
C ILE A 21 -10.51 18.06 5.82
N THR A 22 -11.45 18.93 6.13
CA THR A 22 -11.42 19.64 7.41
C THR A 22 -12.05 18.80 8.52
N ARG A 23 -11.76 19.14 9.78
CA ARG A 23 -12.41 18.50 10.93
C ARG A 23 -13.93 18.62 10.83
N GLU A 24 -14.44 19.81 10.53
CA GLU A 24 -15.87 20.08 10.44
C GLU A 24 -16.55 19.26 9.33
N GLU A 25 -15.88 19.10 8.19
CA GLU A 25 -16.37 18.27 7.09
C GLU A 25 -16.40 16.79 7.45
N LEU A 26 -15.34 16.28 8.11
CA LEU A 26 -15.27 14.88 8.54
C LEU A 26 -16.35 14.58 9.60
N GLU A 27 -16.48 15.42 10.61
CA GLU A 27 -17.53 15.35 11.64
C GLU A 27 -18.94 15.33 11.02
N LYS A 28 -19.20 16.22 10.06
CA LYS A 28 -20.48 16.28 9.35
C LYS A 28 -20.76 14.99 8.56
N GLN A 29 -19.75 14.44 7.87
CA GLN A 29 -19.90 13.20 7.11
C GLN A 29 -20.12 11.99 8.02
N LEU A 30 -19.39 11.91 9.15
CA LEU A 30 -19.59 10.88 10.15
C LEU A 30 -20.99 10.96 10.78
N ALA A 31 -21.42 12.14 11.19
CA ALA A 31 -22.77 12.36 11.75
C ALA A 31 -23.90 12.00 10.77
N PHE A 32 -23.64 12.05 9.45
CA PHE A 32 -24.56 11.53 8.45
C PHE A 32 -24.53 10.00 8.39
N MET A 33 -23.34 9.39 8.30
CA MET A 33 -23.15 7.94 8.19
C MET A 33 -23.73 7.20 9.40
N GLU A 34 -23.50 7.72 10.61
CA GLU A 34 -23.93 7.12 11.88
C GLU A 34 -25.45 6.98 12.03
N ARG A 35 -26.23 7.73 11.25
CA ARG A 35 -27.70 7.60 11.21
C ARG A 35 -28.15 6.27 10.61
N TYR A 36 -27.32 5.69 9.74
CA TYR A 36 -27.67 4.50 8.96
C TYR A 36 -26.75 3.32 9.27
N MET A 37 -25.48 3.59 9.59
CA MET A 37 -24.44 2.59 9.74
C MET A 37 -23.48 3.02 10.85
N ARG A 38 -23.23 2.13 11.81
CA ARG A 38 -22.19 2.35 12.82
C ARG A 38 -20.88 1.76 12.33
N ILE A 39 -19.93 2.60 11.94
CA ILE A 39 -18.62 2.16 11.49
C ILE A 39 -17.83 1.70 12.71
N ASP A 40 -17.15 0.55 12.62
CA ASP A 40 -16.32 0.02 13.69
C ASP A 40 -14.84 0.36 13.48
N LYS A 41 -14.42 0.36 12.22
CA LYS A 41 -13.03 0.55 11.81
C LYS A 41 -12.93 1.32 10.51
N VAL A 42 -11.88 2.10 10.37
CA VAL A 42 -11.47 2.71 9.11
C VAL A 42 -10.03 2.36 8.79
N TYR A 43 -9.76 2.02 7.54
CA TYR A 43 -8.42 2.10 6.97
C TYR A 43 -8.21 3.52 6.43
N LEU A 44 -7.44 4.30 7.17
CA LEU A 44 -7.04 5.67 6.86
C LEU A 44 -5.79 5.62 5.99
N GLU A 45 -5.91 5.92 4.70
CA GLU A 45 -4.82 5.85 3.74
C GLU A 45 -4.11 7.20 3.65
N PRO A 46 -2.88 7.37 4.15
CA PRO A 46 -2.14 8.61 3.96
C PRO A 46 -1.49 8.74 2.57
N TRP A 47 -1.36 7.64 1.81
CA TRP A 47 -0.70 7.66 0.51
C TRP A 47 -1.52 7.04 -0.63
N ARG A 48 -1.71 7.83 -1.69
CA ARG A 48 -2.16 7.38 -3.02
C ARG A 48 -1.73 8.38 -4.10
N GLY A 49 -0.45 8.37 -4.44
CA GLY A 49 0.16 9.35 -5.37
C GLY A 49 0.29 10.77 -4.79
N LEU A 50 -0.25 11.00 -3.59
CA LEU A 50 -0.11 12.18 -2.74
C LEU A 50 0.05 11.66 -1.30
N LEU A 51 0.96 12.25 -0.53
CA LEU A 51 1.13 11.99 0.90
C LEU A 51 0.36 13.05 1.72
N ALA A 52 -0.51 12.61 2.62
CA ALA A 52 -1.10 13.47 3.63
C ALA A 52 -0.04 13.90 4.67
N SER A 53 -0.16 15.11 5.23
CA SER A 53 0.77 15.57 6.27
C SER A 53 0.53 14.84 7.60
N HIS A 54 1.53 14.87 8.49
CA HIS A 54 1.39 14.33 9.85
C HIS A 54 0.18 14.95 10.56
N GLU A 55 -0.01 16.26 10.47
CA GLU A 55 -1.11 16.97 11.12
C GLU A 55 -2.48 16.52 10.59
N GLN A 56 -2.60 16.28 9.27
CA GLN A 56 -3.85 15.81 8.68
C GLN A 56 -4.19 14.37 9.08
N VAL A 57 -3.18 13.50 9.13
CA VAL A 57 -3.36 12.12 9.59
C VAL A 57 -3.80 12.10 11.06
N GLU A 58 -3.12 12.85 11.93
CA GLU A 58 -3.49 12.93 13.34
C GLU A 58 -4.88 13.55 13.55
N MET A 59 -5.21 14.63 12.83
CA MET A 59 -6.55 15.23 12.89
C MET A 59 -7.63 14.21 12.53
N CYS A 60 -7.46 13.47 11.43
CA CYS A 60 -8.42 12.43 11.04
C CYS A 60 -8.51 11.34 12.10
N ARG A 61 -7.37 10.85 12.63
CA ARG A 61 -7.33 9.81 13.67
C ARG A 61 -8.08 10.24 14.92
N GLU A 62 -7.85 11.46 15.39
CA GLU A 62 -8.54 12.01 16.56
C GLU A 62 -10.06 12.05 16.37
N VAL A 63 -10.54 12.52 15.20
CA VAL A 63 -11.98 12.55 14.91
C VAL A 63 -12.56 11.13 14.89
N PHE A 64 -11.96 10.19 14.16
CA PHE A 64 -12.46 8.81 14.14
C PHE A 64 -12.46 8.18 15.54
N HIS A 65 -11.42 8.39 16.34
CA HIS A 65 -11.36 7.87 17.70
C HIS A 65 -12.40 8.52 18.63
N ALA A 66 -12.69 9.81 18.49
CA ALA A 66 -13.75 10.49 19.23
C ALA A 66 -15.14 9.87 18.95
N HIS A 67 -15.34 9.34 17.75
CA HIS A 67 -16.52 8.58 17.34
C HIS A 67 -16.46 7.09 17.69
N GLY A 68 -15.44 6.64 18.44
CA GLY A 68 -15.26 5.23 18.82
C GLY A 68 -14.88 4.32 17.65
N ILE A 69 -14.40 4.88 16.54
CA ILE A 69 -13.97 4.15 15.35
C ILE A 69 -12.48 3.80 15.49
N GLN A 70 -12.15 2.52 15.29
CA GLN A 70 -10.76 2.07 15.24
C GLN A 70 -10.08 2.54 13.96
N VAL A 71 -8.81 2.93 14.02
CA VAL A 71 -8.08 3.43 12.85
C VAL A 71 -6.87 2.55 12.57
N ALA A 72 -6.75 2.10 11.32
CA ALA A 72 -5.60 1.42 10.76
C ALA A 72 -5.10 2.17 9.52
N GLY A 73 -3.85 1.99 9.14
CA GLY A 73 -3.30 2.63 7.93
C GLY A 73 -3.76 1.96 6.64
N GLY A 74 -3.74 2.70 5.53
CA GLY A 74 -3.90 2.17 4.17
C GLY A 74 -2.73 2.55 3.27
N LEU A 75 -2.39 1.71 2.30
CA LEU A 75 -1.35 1.99 1.31
C LEU A 75 -1.77 1.51 -0.07
N THR A 76 -2.02 2.44 -0.99
CA THR A 76 -2.10 2.11 -2.43
C THR A 76 -0.80 2.52 -3.11
N THR A 77 -0.04 1.54 -3.61
CA THR A 77 1.26 1.75 -4.25
C THR A 77 1.12 2.26 -5.68
N VAL A 78 0.66 3.50 -5.80
CA VAL A 78 0.65 4.30 -7.04
C VAL A 78 1.47 5.57 -6.88
N ILE A 79 2.13 5.99 -7.95
CA ILE A 79 2.95 7.19 -8.00
C ILE A 79 3.10 7.67 -9.45
N SER A 80 3.00 8.98 -9.67
CA SER A 80 3.36 9.57 -10.96
C SER A 80 4.83 9.30 -11.30
N THR A 81 5.17 9.29 -12.59
CA THR A 81 6.58 9.29 -13.00
C THR A 81 7.28 10.51 -12.37
N PRO A 82 8.41 10.32 -11.66
CA PRO A 82 9.17 11.43 -11.09
C PRO A 82 9.54 12.44 -12.16
N GLU A 83 9.60 13.71 -11.77
CA GLU A 83 9.98 14.78 -12.67
C GLU A 83 11.38 14.54 -13.25
N GLY A 84 11.51 14.72 -14.57
CA GLY A 84 12.75 14.50 -15.31
C GLY A 84 13.03 13.04 -15.70
N ASP A 85 12.19 12.08 -15.29
CA ASP A 85 12.33 10.68 -15.72
C ASP A 85 11.53 10.39 -16.99
N GLU A 86 12.05 9.48 -17.81
CA GLU A 86 11.32 8.96 -18.96
C GLU A 86 10.02 8.25 -18.52
N PRO A 87 8.91 8.41 -19.26
CA PRO A 87 7.66 7.71 -18.99
C PRO A 87 7.87 6.20 -18.89
N LYS A 88 7.32 5.59 -17.83
CA LYS A 88 7.42 4.15 -17.61
C LYS A 88 6.11 3.47 -18.00
N GLN A 89 6.22 2.32 -18.67
CA GLN A 89 5.07 1.50 -19.07
C GLN A 89 4.47 0.79 -17.85
N ARG A 90 3.55 1.46 -17.14
CA ARG A 90 2.95 0.96 -15.89
C ARG A 90 1.43 1.09 -15.99
N LEU A 91 0.71 0.06 -15.56
CA LEU A 91 -0.75 0.14 -15.46
C LEU A 91 -1.12 0.96 -14.22
N PHE A 92 -2.10 1.85 -14.34
CA PHE A 92 -2.63 2.68 -13.23
C PHE A 92 -1.57 3.41 -12.39
N ASP A 93 -0.43 3.75 -12.98
CA ASP A 93 0.68 4.40 -12.29
C ASP A 93 1.20 3.63 -11.06
N THR A 94 1.08 2.31 -11.01
CA THR A 94 1.71 1.47 -9.98
C THR A 94 3.22 1.69 -9.93
N PHE A 95 3.87 1.53 -8.78
CA PHE A 95 5.32 1.75 -8.67
C PHE A 95 6.15 0.93 -9.68
N CYS A 96 7.24 1.53 -10.17
CA CYS A 96 8.31 0.78 -10.82
C CYS A 96 9.30 0.34 -9.75
N TYR A 97 9.35 -0.96 -9.46
CA TYR A 97 10.24 -1.51 -8.43
C TYR A 97 11.71 -1.65 -8.85
N ASN A 98 12.08 -1.15 -10.02
CA ASN A 98 13.48 -0.98 -10.42
C ASN A 98 13.92 0.49 -10.43
N ASP A 99 12.99 1.42 -10.18
CA ASP A 99 13.32 2.83 -10.11
C ASP A 99 13.75 3.21 -8.68
N PRO A 100 14.99 3.68 -8.46
CA PRO A 100 15.47 3.99 -7.13
C PRO A 100 14.74 5.17 -6.47
N LYS A 101 14.27 6.17 -7.24
CA LYS A 101 13.49 7.30 -6.70
C LYS A 101 12.13 6.82 -6.22
N MET A 102 11.46 5.97 -7.00
CA MET A 102 10.18 5.38 -6.60
C MET A 102 10.36 4.44 -5.41
N ARG A 103 11.37 3.54 -5.40
CA ARG A 103 11.65 2.68 -4.23
C ARG A 103 11.96 3.49 -2.97
N SER A 104 12.72 4.58 -3.09
CA SER A 104 12.99 5.49 -1.98
C SER A 104 11.71 6.09 -1.42
N ARG A 105 10.79 6.53 -2.29
CA ARG A 105 9.49 7.06 -1.86
C ARG A 105 8.64 5.99 -1.16
N LEU A 106 8.66 4.74 -1.64
CA LEU A 106 7.93 3.66 -0.98
C LEU A 106 8.44 3.40 0.44
N LYS A 107 9.77 3.47 0.66
CA LYS A 107 10.38 3.36 1.99
C LYS A 107 9.94 4.48 2.92
N GLU A 108 9.97 5.72 2.43
CA GLU A 108 9.52 6.91 3.16
C GLU A 108 8.06 6.76 3.60
N VAL A 109 7.18 6.40 2.67
CA VAL A 109 5.75 6.21 2.94
C VAL A 109 5.51 5.05 3.90
N SER A 110 6.23 3.94 3.76
CA SER A 110 6.07 2.79 4.66
C SER A 110 6.54 3.09 6.07
N ALA A 111 7.63 3.86 6.23
CA ALA A 111 8.08 4.35 7.53
C ALA A 111 7.06 5.32 8.14
N PHE A 112 6.53 6.26 7.35
CA PHE A 112 5.48 7.20 7.77
C PHE A 112 4.24 6.46 8.27
N ILE A 113 3.75 5.46 7.52
CA ILE A 113 2.60 4.65 7.96
C ILE A 113 2.94 3.88 9.25
N GLY A 114 4.14 3.31 9.35
CA GLY A 114 4.58 2.62 10.57
C GLY A 114 4.63 3.52 11.80
N GLU A 115 4.98 4.81 11.64
CA GLU A 115 4.99 5.80 12.73
C GLU A 115 3.58 6.12 13.24
N HIS A 116 2.59 6.17 12.36
CA HIS A 116 1.23 6.59 12.69
C HIS A 116 0.27 5.45 13.08
N PHE A 117 0.54 4.21 12.67
CA PHE A 117 -0.40 3.10 12.82
C PHE A 117 0.25 1.80 13.33
N ASP A 118 -0.44 1.13 14.26
CA ASP A 118 -0.07 -0.22 14.73
C ASP A 118 -0.38 -1.32 13.71
N GLU A 119 -1.21 -1.00 12.72
CA GLU A 119 -1.46 -1.90 11.61
C GLU A 119 -1.87 -1.14 10.35
N PHE A 120 -1.54 -1.70 9.18
CA PHE A 120 -2.03 -1.17 7.90
C PHE A 120 -2.27 -2.27 6.87
N ILE A 121 -3.10 -1.94 5.88
CA ILE A 121 -3.37 -2.79 4.71
C ILE A 121 -2.71 -2.19 3.46
N ILE A 122 -2.04 -3.04 2.69
CA ILE A 122 -1.57 -2.73 1.34
C ILE A 122 -2.70 -3.09 0.37
N ASP A 123 -3.15 -2.12 -0.41
CA ASP A 123 -4.16 -2.29 -1.44
C ASP A 123 -3.64 -3.18 -2.58
N ASP A 124 -4.54 -3.64 -3.44
CA ASP A 124 -4.26 -4.66 -4.45
C ASP A 124 -3.52 -4.14 -5.69
N PHE A 125 -2.94 -2.94 -5.59
CA PHE A 125 -2.10 -2.25 -6.58
C PHE A 125 -0.59 -2.46 -6.36
N PHE A 126 -0.21 -3.37 -5.45
CA PHE A 126 1.19 -3.74 -5.19
C PHE A 126 1.86 -4.55 -6.31
N PHE A 127 1.10 -4.94 -7.33
CA PHE A 127 1.61 -5.66 -8.48
C PHE A 127 2.55 -4.82 -9.35
N THR A 128 3.30 -5.48 -10.23
CA THR A 128 4.03 -4.81 -11.31
C THR A 128 3.78 -5.46 -12.66
N ASN A 129 3.43 -4.63 -13.64
CA ASN A 129 3.45 -4.99 -15.06
C ASN A 129 4.55 -4.26 -15.83
N CYS A 130 5.45 -3.54 -15.12
CA CYS A 130 6.38 -2.63 -15.75
C CYS A 130 7.38 -3.37 -16.65
N THR A 131 7.56 -2.84 -17.87
CA THR A 131 8.48 -3.35 -18.89
C THR A 131 9.41 -2.27 -19.42
N CYS A 132 9.66 -1.20 -18.65
CA CYS A 132 10.63 -0.17 -19.02
C CYS A 132 12.05 -0.76 -19.20
N ALA A 133 12.97 0.04 -19.75
CA ALA A 133 14.34 -0.38 -20.04
C ALA A 133 15.04 -1.00 -18.81
N ASP A 134 14.91 -0.38 -17.62
CA ASP A 134 15.46 -0.94 -16.39
C ASP A 134 14.84 -2.28 -16.00
N CYS A 135 13.51 -2.40 -15.99
CA CYS A 135 12.83 -3.67 -15.70
C CYS A 135 13.27 -4.78 -16.66
N THR A 136 13.39 -4.46 -17.95
CA THR A 136 13.82 -5.41 -18.98
C THR A 136 15.28 -5.82 -18.75
N ARG A 137 16.16 -4.86 -18.47
CA ARG A 137 17.58 -5.10 -18.18
C ARG A 137 17.75 -5.97 -16.94
N GLU A 138 17.11 -5.63 -15.83
CA GLU A 138 17.19 -6.37 -14.56
C GLU A 138 16.62 -7.79 -14.69
N LYS A 139 15.49 -7.95 -15.39
CA LYS A 139 14.94 -9.28 -15.70
C LYS A 139 15.92 -10.14 -16.52
N ILE A 140 16.61 -9.55 -17.50
CA ILE A 140 17.62 -10.28 -18.29
C ILE A 140 18.78 -10.73 -17.40
N LEU A 141 19.33 -9.81 -16.58
CA LEU A 141 20.42 -10.10 -15.67
C LEU A 141 20.04 -11.18 -14.64
N TYR A 142 18.86 -11.06 -14.04
CA TYR A 142 18.32 -12.07 -13.11
C TYR A 142 18.20 -13.43 -13.80
N ASN A 143 17.62 -13.48 -15.01
CA ASN A 143 17.44 -14.74 -15.72
C ASN A 143 18.78 -15.39 -16.08
N GLN A 144 19.77 -14.62 -16.53
CA GLN A 144 21.12 -15.11 -16.82
C GLN A 144 21.79 -15.67 -15.55
N LYS A 145 21.73 -14.93 -14.44
CA LYS A 145 22.29 -15.34 -13.15
C LYS A 145 21.68 -16.65 -12.63
N ASN A 146 20.40 -16.89 -12.90
CA ASN A 146 19.66 -18.04 -12.40
C ASN A 146 19.46 -19.16 -13.44
N GLY A 147 20.14 -19.09 -14.61
CA GLY A 147 20.04 -20.11 -15.66
C GLY A 147 18.64 -20.26 -16.28
N ILE A 148 17.84 -19.20 -16.26
CA ILE A 148 16.47 -19.16 -16.79
C ILE A 148 16.51 -18.86 -18.29
N GLN A 149 16.19 -19.86 -19.11
CA GLN A 149 16.32 -19.78 -20.58
C GLN A 149 15.02 -19.38 -21.32
N ASP A 150 13.87 -19.51 -20.67
CA ASP A 150 12.55 -19.20 -21.25
C ASP A 150 12.22 -17.69 -21.28
N GLY A 151 13.11 -16.84 -20.74
CA GLY A 151 12.89 -15.41 -20.66
C GLY A 151 11.86 -14.96 -19.62
N SER A 152 11.41 -15.85 -18.72
CA SER A 152 10.32 -15.66 -17.75
C SER A 152 10.36 -14.31 -17.02
N TRP A 153 9.21 -13.63 -17.00
CA TRP A 153 8.93 -12.47 -16.14
C TRP A 153 8.48 -12.91 -14.75
N GLN A 154 7.65 -13.94 -14.68
CA GLN A 154 7.17 -14.53 -13.43
C GLN A 154 8.28 -14.75 -12.41
N ARG A 155 9.31 -15.52 -12.74
CA ARG A 155 10.40 -15.87 -11.81
C ARG A 155 11.12 -14.64 -11.27
N TYR A 156 11.30 -13.64 -12.13
CA TYR A 156 11.94 -12.39 -11.78
C TYR A 156 11.04 -11.50 -10.91
N ARG A 157 9.76 -11.33 -11.28
CA ARG A 157 8.82 -10.47 -10.54
C ARG A 157 8.48 -11.04 -9.17
N LEU A 158 8.43 -12.36 -9.02
CA LEU A 158 8.25 -13.01 -7.72
C LEU A 158 9.42 -12.70 -6.77
N ASP A 159 10.66 -12.81 -7.26
CA ASP A 159 11.86 -12.48 -6.50
C ASP A 159 11.92 -10.98 -6.17
N LEU A 160 11.64 -10.14 -7.17
CA LEU A 160 11.60 -8.68 -7.01
C LEU A 160 10.60 -8.25 -5.93
N LEU A 161 9.34 -8.70 -5.99
CA LEU A 161 8.35 -8.29 -5.01
C LEU A 161 8.54 -8.92 -3.64
N LYS A 162 9.22 -10.06 -3.53
CA LYS A 162 9.69 -10.56 -2.25
C LYS A 162 10.67 -9.57 -1.62
N HIS A 163 11.71 -9.16 -2.35
CA HIS A 163 12.69 -8.19 -1.87
C HIS A 163 12.06 -6.83 -1.53
N VAL A 164 11.19 -6.31 -2.38
CA VAL A 164 10.45 -5.06 -2.10
C VAL A 164 9.59 -5.18 -0.85
N SER A 165 8.90 -6.32 -0.65
CA SER A 165 8.10 -6.55 0.55
C SER A 165 8.95 -6.44 1.82
N GLU A 166 10.13 -7.07 1.83
CA GLU A 166 11.04 -7.07 2.98
C GLU A 166 11.71 -5.70 3.20
N GLU A 167 12.30 -5.13 2.15
CA GLU A 167 13.21 -4.00 2.25
C GLU A 167 12.52 -2.64 2.17
N ASP A 168 11.40 -2.56 1.45
CA ASP A 168 10.76 -1.27 1.13
C ASP A 168 9.47 -1.04 1.91
N ILE A 169 8.82 -2.11 2.39
CA ILE A 169 7.56 -2.04 3.13
C ILE A 169 7.73 -2.50 4.58
N ILE A 170 7.99 -3.80 4.79
CA ILE A 170 8.02 -4.40 6.13
C ILE A 170 9.14 -3.79 6.97
N GLY A 171 10.36 -3.73 6.43
CA GLY A 171 11.54 -3.21 7.13
C GLY A 171 11.36 -1.77 7.60
N PRO A 172 11.04 -0.81 6.70
CA PRO A 172 10.84 0.59 7.09
C PRO A 172 9.68 0.78 8.08
N ALA A 173 8.54 0.14 7.86
CA ALA A 173 7.39 0.25 8.76
C ALA A 173 7.70 -0.30 10.16
N ARG A 174 8.32 -1.49 10.25
CA ARG A 174 8.68 -2.11 11.53
C ARG A 174 9.87 -1.43 12.21
N LYS A 175 10.71 -0.71 11.48
CA LYS A 175 11.75 0.15 12.06
C LYS A 175 11.12 1.34 12.81
N ALA A 176 10.05 1.92 12.26
CA ALA A 176 9.30 3.00 12.91
C ALA A 176 8.46 2.47 14.08
N ASN A 177 7.80 1.33 13.91
CA ASN A 177 7.01 0.66 14.95
C ASN A 177 7.21 -0.87 14.90
N PRO A 178 8.04 -1.45 15.78
CA PRO A 178 8.32 -2.89 15.79
C PRO A 178 7.09 -3.79 15.96
N ALA A 179 5.98 -3.27 16.49
CA ALA A 179 4.72 -4.00 16.66
C ALA A 179 3.80 -3.91 15.43
N CYS A 180 4.18 -3.16 14.39
CA CYS A 180 3.33 -2.91 13.23
C CYS A 180 2.94 -4.20 12.49
N ARG A 181 1.62 -4.43 12.38
CA ARG A 181 1.03 -5.55 11.64
C ARG A 181 0.64 -5.12 10.25
N ILE A 182 0.96 -5.94 9.25
CA ILE A 182 0.77 -5.55 7.85
C ILE A 182 -0.11 -6.59 7.18
N THR A 183 -1.16 -6.16 6.50
CA THR A 183 -2.02 -7.04 5.70
C THR A 183 -1.80 -6.73 4.23
N ILE A 184 -1.61 -7.76 3.41
CA ILE A 184 -1.57 -7.62 1.95
C ILE A 184 -2.93 -8.03 1.36
N LYS A 185 -3.52 -7.15 0.55
CA LYS A 185 -4.73 -7.43 -0.23
C LYS A 185 -4.31 -7.94 -1.61
N TYR A 186 -4.81 -9.10 -1.98
CA TYR A 186 -4.65 -9.63 -3.34
C TYR A 186 -5.86 -9.26 -4.21
N PRO A 187 -5.65 -9.01 -5.51
CA PRO A 187 -6.75 -8.63 -6.39
C PRO A 187 -7.51 -9.86 -6.91
N ASN A 188 -8.62 -9.72 -7.61
CA ASN A 188 -9.42 -10.89 -8.03
C ASN A 188 -8.89 -11.70 -9.23
N TRP A 189 -7.81 -11.28 -9.89
CA TRP A 189 -7.22 -11.88 -11.10
C TRP A 189 -6.15 -12.91 -10.75
N ALA A 190 -6.56 -13.97 -10.03
CA ALA A 190 -5.71 -14.99 -9.44
C ALA A 190 -4.78 -15.69 -10.45
N GLU A 191 -5.22 -15.84 -11.69
CA GLU A 191 -4.49 -16.50 -12.77
C GLU A 191 -3.20 -15.77 -13.17
N SER A 192 -3.13 -14.46 -12.89
CA SER A 192 -2.02 -13.58 -13.30
C SER A 192 -1.17 -13.08 -12.13
N TYR A 193 -1.39 -13.60 -10.91
CA TYR A 193 -0.68 -13.14 -9.71
C TYR A 193 0.83 -13.20 -9.88
N GLN A 194 1.35 -14.37 -10.23
CA GLN A 194 2.79 -14.59 -10.24
C GLN A 194 3.45 -13.84 -11.40
N GLU A 195 2.76 -13.68 -12.53
CA GLU A 195 3.23 -12.85 -13.65
C GLU A 195 3.37 -11.38 -13.27
N THR A 196 2.76 -10.95 -12.17
CA THR A 196 2.83 -9.57 -11.68
C THR A 196 3.52 -9.43 -10.32
N GLY A 197 4.10 -10.53 -9.83
CA GLY A 197 4.91 -10.59 -8.61
C GLY A 197 4.15 -10.97 -7.34
N TYR A 198 2.84 -11.18 -7.38
CA TYR A 198 2.10 -11.69 -6.22
C TYR A 198 2.41 -13.17 -5.98
N ASN A 199 2.79 -13.50 -4.75
CA ASN A 199 3.04 -14.85 -4.28
C ASN A 199 2.33 -15.10 -2.94
N PRO A 200 1.02 -15.43 -2.94
CA PRO A 200 0.29 -15.68 -1.71
C PRO A 200 0.89 -16.78 -0.82
N ALA A 201 1.60 -17.76 -1.39
CA ALA A 201 2.20 -18.85 -0.61
C ALA A 201 3.38 -18.38 0.25
N GLU A 202 4.15 -17.40 -0.23
CA GLU A 202 5.30 -16.82 0.48
C GLU A 202 4.93 -15.55 1.23
N GLN A 203 4.30 -14.59 0.55
CA GLN A 203 3.99 -13.27 1.12
C GLN A 203 3.08 -13.35 2.35
N ARG A 204 2.15 -14.30 2.42
CA ARG A 204 1.31 -14.54 3.62
C ARG A 204 2.10 -14.91 4.89
N LYS A 205 3.36 -15.33 4.74
CA LYS A 205 4.24 -15.70 5.86
C LYS A 205 5.13 -14.53 6.28
N MET A 206 5.26 -13.52 5.41
CA MET A 206 6.12 -12.36 5.59
C MET A 206 5.36 -11.21 6.27
N PHE A 207 4.16 -10.95 5.76
CA PHE A 207 3.20 -9.98 6.30
C PHE A 207 2.47 -10.56 7.50
#